data_AF-A0A3P7FWM6-F1
#
_entry.id   AF-A0A3P7FWM6-F1
#
_cell.length_a   1.000
_cell.length_b   1.000
_cell.length_c   1.000
_cell.angle_alpha   90.00
_cell.angle_beta   90.00
_cell.angle_gamma   90.00
#
_symmetry.space_group_name_H-M   'P 1'
#
loop_
_entity.id
_entity.type
_entity.pdbx_description
1 polymer ?
#
loop_
_entity_poly.entity_id
_entity_poly.type
_entity_poly.pdbx_seq_one_letter_code
_entity_poly.pdbx_strand_id
1 'polypeptide(L)'
;MTKIADSQRRGVESLAIWAHNAGNAAIDDVMQQTRELYEIFTDKELQFARQYMHFVQQLQKIADAERAVKDAKENVIDLEEKEKKLKREIGKGVSFFRQRRGGDIYLLKQKLEEVKASRERSEQILSDLRAEMEVIKMFRFRSGMQGIADAYQDFARSCQAIFSCQREIIEMVPAVSNQDVRHMIYRGSPVTRDRVENLRRSLQHGLTVSENNSWSNIAVSAPRRRSEPKFHVYQSYNNSPPPPYAAASRNISLPEYQAESIDYQVENAELQTCSHCGQSVQHLPNYNLKHTVITGNVI
;
A
#
# COMPACT_ATOMS: atom_id res chain seq x y z
N MET A 1 -14.66 2.81 12.78
CA MET A 1 -15.66 2.10 11.95
C MET A 1 -16.65 1.30 12.79
N THR A 2 -16.24 0.47 13.75
CA THR A 2 -17.18 -0.31 14.60
C THR A 2 -18.34 0.52 15.19
N LYS A 3 -18.05 1.68 15.81
CA LYS A 3 -19.08 2.58 16.36
C LYS A 3 -20.12 3.07 15.33
N ILE A 4 -19.68 3.31 14.08
CA ILE A 4 -20.56 3.80 13.00
C ILE A 4 -21.46 2.66 12.53
N ALA A 5 -20.88 1.50 12.24
CA ALA A 5 -21.61 0.29 11.85
C ALA A 5 -22.67 -0.10 12.90
N ASP A 6 -22.32 -0.07 14.19
CA ASP A 6 -23.26 -0.37 15.27
C ASP A 6 -24.40 0.65 15.36
N SER A 7 -24.09 1.94 15.14
CA SER A 7 -25.11 3.00 15.14
C SER A 7 -26.07 2.86 13.97
N GLN A 8 -25.56 2.54 12.77
CA GLN A 8 -26.38 2.31 11.59
C GLN A 8 -27.27 1.09 11.77
N ARG A 9 -26.73 -0.02 12.29
CA ARG A 9 -27.51 -1.24 12.57
C ARG A 9 -28.67 -0.95 13.52
N ARG A 10 -28.44 -0.22 14.62
CA ARG A 10 -29.52 0.19 15.55
C ARG A 10 -30.56 1.08 14.90
N GLY A 11 -30.14 2.04 14.07
CA GLY A 11 -31.05 2.93 13.35
C GLY A 11 -31.96 2.17 12.39
N VAL A 12 -31.38 1.25 11.62
CA VAL A 12 -32.11 0.41 10.66
C VAL A 12 -33.04 -0.58 11.36
N GLU A 13 -32.60 -1.19 12.47
CA GLU A 13 -33.47 -2.06 13.28
C GLU A 13 -34.70 -1.31 13.79
N SER A 14 -34.50 -0.08 14.28
CA SER A 14 -35.60 0.76 14.77
C SER A 14 -36.60 1.11 13.65
N LEU A 15 -36.10 1.37 12.44
CA LEU A 15 -36.94 1.61 11.27
C LEU A 15 -37.70 0.34 10.82
N ALA A 16 -37.05 -0.82 10.87
CA ALA A 16 -37.70 -2.10 10.56
C ALA A 16 -38.84 -2.43 11.54
N ILE A 17 -38.63 -2.21 12.84
CA ILE A 17 -39.66 -2.37 13.87
C ILE A 17 -40.82 -1.40 13.61
N TRP A 18 -40.53 -0.14 13.29
CA TRP A 18 -41.57 0.84 12.95
C TRP A 18 -42.37 0.41 11.71
N ALA A 19 -41.69 -0.01 10.65
CA ALA A 19 -42.32 -0.42 9.39
C ALA A 19 -43.26 -1.63 9.57
N HIS A 20 -42.82 -2.61 10.37
CA HIS A 20 -43.63 -3.77 10.72
C HIS A 20 -44.91 -3.36 11.47
N ASN A 21 -44.79 -2.43 12.41
CA ASN A 21 -45.93 -1.94 13.20
C ASN A 21 -46.83 -0.95 12.45
N ALA A 22 -46.41 -0.43 11.29
CA ALA A 22 -47.19 0.52 10.51
C ALA A 22 -48.38 -0.12 9.78
N GLY A 23 -48.44 -1.46 9.70
CA GLY A 23 -49.55 -2.18 9.08
C GLY A 23 -49.64 -2.04 7.55
N ASN A 24 -48.58 -1.54 6.90
CA ASN A 24 -48.49 -1.41 5.44
C ASN A 24 -47.52 -2.47 4.89
N ALA A 25 -48.06 -3.48 4.21
CA ALA A 25 -47.29 -4.61 3.69
C ALA A 25 -46.16 -4.21 2.73
N ALA A 26 -46.32 -3.14 1.94
CA ALA A 26 -45.28 -2.68 1.04
C ALA A 26 -44.11 -2.02 1.79
N ILE A 27 -44.43 -1.21 2.80
CA ILE A 27 -43.43 -0.54 3.65
C ILE A 27 -42.69 -1.58 4.50
N ASP A 28 -43.42 -2.53 5.11
CA ASP A 28 -42.81 -3.61 5.88
C ASP A 28 -41.83 -4.40 5.01
N ASP A 29 -42.27 -4.91 3.86
CA ASP A 29 -41.42 -5.70 2.96
C ASP A 29 -40.14 -4.97 2.55
N VAL A 30 -40.27 -3.75 2.01
CA VAL A 30 -39.12 -2.96 1.55
C VAL A 30 -38.19 -2.61 2.71
N MET A 31 -38.71 -2.37 3.91
CA MET A 31 -37.88 -2.10 5.07
C MET A 31 -37.16 -3.35 5.59
N GLN A 32 -37.82 -4.53 5.59
CA GLN A 32 -37.14 -5.78 5.94
C GLN A 32 -36.01 -6.11 4.95
N GLN A 33 -36.26 -5.92 3.65
CA GLN A 33 -35.21 -6.10 2.65
C GLN A 33 -34.10 -5.03 2.76
N THR A 34 -34.46 -3.80 3.10
CA THR A 34 -33.46 -2.75 3.37
C THR A 34 -32.60 -3.10 4.58
N ARG A 35 -33.18 -3.68 5.64
CA ARG A 35 -32.43 -4.18 6.79
C ARG A 35 -31.37 -5.21 6.38
N GLU A 36 -31.75 -6.20 5.58
CA GLU A 36 -30.82 -7.21 5.04
C GLU A 36 -29.69 -6.57 4.21
N LEU A 37 -30.00 -5.55 3.40
CA LEU A 37 -28.98 -4.80 2.64
C LEU A 37 -27.99 -4.07 3.56
N TYR A 38 -28.46 -3.53 4.69
CA TYR A 38 -27.59 -2.87 5.66
C TYR A 38 -26.73 -3.85 6.45
N GLU A 39 -27.20 -5.07 6.70
CA GLU A 39 -26.35 -6.12 7.25
C GLU A 39 -25.16 -6.40 6.31
N ILE A 40 -25.43 -6.61 5.02
CA ILE A 40 -24.40 -6.77 3.97
C ILE A 40 -23.47 -5.56 3.92
N PHE A 41 -24.02 -4.33 3.98
CA PHE A 41 -23.23 -3.10 3.98
C PHE A 41 -22.27 -3.02 5.17
N THR A 42 -22.75 -3.31 6.39
CA THR A 42 -21.91 -3.27 7.59
C THR A 42 -20.79 -4.30 7.54
N ASP A 43 -21.04 -5.48 6.96
CA ASP A 43 -20.01 -6.49 6.75
C ASP A 43 -18.93 -6.01 5.78
N LYS A 44 -19.33 -5.35 4.69
CA LYS A 44 -18.38 -4.74 3.72
C LYS A 44 -17.60 -3.57 4.32
N GLU A 45 -18.23 -2.74 5.16
CA GLU A 45 -17.54 -1.66 5.89
C GLU A 45 -16.48 -2.24 6.85
N LEU A 46 -16.81 -3.31 7.58
CA LEU A 46 -15.86 -3.99 8.46
C LEU A 46 -14.72 -4.66 7.68
N GLN A 47 -15.01 -5.26 6.52
CA GLN A 47 -13.99 -5.82 5.63
C GLN A 47 -13.02 -4.73 5.14
N PHE A 48 -13.56 -3.60 4.66
CA PHE A 48 -12.79 -2.42 4.27
C PHE A 48 -11.91 -1.92 5.43
N ALA A 49 -12.46 -1.81 6.64
CA ALA A 49 -11.71 -1.39 7.82
C ALA A 49 -10.48 -2.26 8.09
N ARG A 50 -10.63 -3.59 7.97
CA ARG A 50 -9.55 -4.56 8.17
C ARG A 50 -8.47 -4.41 7.10
N GLN A 51 -8.86 -4.31 5.83
CA GLN A 51 -7.92 -4.12 4.72
C GLN A 51 -7.16 -2.79 4.83
N TYR A 52 -7.89 -1.70 5.08
CA TYR A 52 -7.31 -0.38 5.27
C TYR A 52 -6.27 -0.40 6.40
N MET A 53 -6.64 -0.95 7.56
CA MET A 53 -5.73 -1.05 8.70
C MET A 53 -4.50 -1.91 8.40
N HIS A 54 -4.67 -3.00 7.65
CA HIS A 54 -3.55 -3.84 7.22
C HIS A 54 -2.51 -3.03 6.42
N PHE A 55 -2.95 -2.24 5.44
CA PHE A 55 -2.02 -1.44 4.63
C PHE A 55 -1.40 -0.28 5.42
N VAL A 56 -2.15 0.36 6.32
CA VAL A 56 -1.59 1.36 7.25
C VAL A 56 -0.48 0.74 8.11
N GLN A 57 -0.67 -0.49 8.61
CA GLN A 57 0.37 -1.20 9.35
C GLN A 57 1.61 -1.50 8.49
N GLN A 58 1.44 -1.81 7.20
CA GLN A 58 2.60 -1.98 6.30
C GLN A 58 3.38 -0.67 6.09
N LEU A 59 2.68 0.46 6.02
CA LEU A 59 3.30 1.79 5.95
C LEU A 59 4.02 2.13 7.26
N GLN A 60 3.47 1.75 8.42
CA GLN A 60 4.11 1.97 9.71
C GLN A 60 5.47 1.27 9.83
N LYS A 61 5.65 0.12 9.15
CA LYS A 61 6.95 -0.58 9.10
C LYS A 61 8.05 0.22 8.41
N ILE A 62 7.70 1.27 7.64
CA ILE A 62 8.71 2.21 7.12
C ILE A 62 9.40 2.94 8.28
N ALA A 63 8.65 3.37 9.30
CA ALA A 63 9.21 4.04 10.47
C ALA A 63 10.10 3.10 11.31
N ASP A 64 9.77 1.81 11.37
CA ASP A 64 10.62 0.81 12.03
C ASP A 64 11.94 0.61 11.28
N ALA A 65 11.88 0.65 9.95
CA ALA A 65 13.06 0.52 9.10
C ALA A 65 13.96 1.78 9.24
N GLU A 66 13.39 2.97 9.35
CA GLU A 66 14.13 4.22 9.63
C GLU A 66 14.85 4.21 10.98
N ARG A 67 14.35 3.46 11.98
CA ARG A 67 15.02 3.30 13.28
C ARG A 67 16.39 2.64 13.13
N ALA A 68 16.53 1.62 12.28
CA ALA A 68 17.81 0.94 12.05
C ALA A 68 18.87 1.88 11.46
N VAL A 69 18.48 2.78 10.55
CA VAL A 69 19.38 3.81 9.99
C VAL A 69 19.78 4.82 11.06
N LYS A 70 18.87 5.18 11.96
CA LYS A 70 19.15 6.07 13.09
C LYS A 70 20.18 5.44 14.03
N ASP A 71 20.02 4.18 14.40
CA ASP A 71 20.93 3.47 15.30
C ASP A 71 22.33 3.33 14.68
N ALA A 72 22.42 3.00 13.39
CA ALA A 72 23.69 2.95 12.66
C ALA A 72 24.37 4.33 12.59
N LYS A 73 23.59 5.40 12.42
CA LYS A 73 24.08 6.78 12.43
C LYS A 73 24.61 7.17 13.81
N GLU A 74 23.92 6.81 14.89
CA GLU A 74 24.37 7.04 16.27
C GLU A 74 25.71 6.35 16.54
N ASN A 75 25.87 5.10 16.10
CA ASN A 75 27.15 4.38 16.23
C ASN A 75 28.32 5.08 15.51
N VAL A 76 28.10 5.66 14.32
CA VAL A 76 29.12 6.45 13.63
C VAL A 76 29.49 7.70 14.44
N ILE A 77 28.50 8.42 14.99
CA ILE A 77 28.71 9.61 15.82
C ILE A 77 29.52 9.26 17.07
N ASP A 78 29.21 8.16 17.74
CA ASP A 78 29.94 7.69 18.93
C ASP A 78 31.41 7.37 18.62
N LEU A 79 31.68 6.76 17.46
CA LEU A 79 33.04 6.46 17.01
C LEU A 79 33.81 7.72 16.62
N GLU A 80 33.16 8.69 15.97
CA GLU A 80 33.76 10.01 15.71
C GLU A 80 34.11 10.74 17.00
N GLU A 81 33.26 10.68 18.02
CA GLU A 81 33.55 11.31 19.32
C GLU A 81 34.73 10.64 20.02
N LYS A 82 34.78 9.29 20.02
CA LYS A 82 35.92 8.52 20.52
C LYS A 82 37.22 8.88 19.79
N GLU A 83 37.18 9.00 18.47
CA GLU A 83 38.32 9.44 17.65
C GLU A 83 38.78 10.85 18.03
N LYS A 84 37.84 11.81 18.14
CA LYS A 84 38.12 13.19 18.56
C LYS A 84 38.72 13.24 19.98
N LYS A 85 38.29 12.37 20.89
CA LYS A 85 38.83 12.27 22.25
C LYS A 85 40.27 11.74 22.24
N LEU A 86 40.54 10.66 21.50
CA LEU A 86 41.88 10.09 21.37
C LEU A 86 42.85 11.06 20.70
N LYS A 87 42.43 11.77 19.64
CA LYS A 87 43.23 12.84 19.01
C LYS A 87 43.59 13.94 20.01
N ARG A 88 42.65 14.36 20.85
CA ARG A 88 42.88 15.35 21.92
C ARG A 88 43.86 14.83 22.98
N GLU A 89 43.74 13.57 23.40
CA GLU A 89 44.65 12.95 24.37
C GLU A 89 46.08 12.81 23.84
N ILE A 90 46.23 12.42 22.57
CA ILE A 90 47.53 12.36 21.88
C ILE A 90 48.14 13.76 21.78
N GLY A 91 47.35 14.78 21.40
CA GLY A 91 47.82 16.17 21.32
C GLY A 91 48.24 16.76 22.68
N LYS A 92 47.50 16.48 23.75
CA LYS A 92 47.86 16.87 25.14
C LYS A 92 49.09 16.13 25.65
N GLY A 93 49.30 14.88 25.20
CA GLY A 93 50.49 14.08 25.52
C GLY A 93 51.80 14.70 25.01
N VAL A 94 51.73 15.59 24.02
CA VAL A 94 52.89 16.38 23.55
C VAL A 94 53.11 17.63 24.40
N SER A 95 52.07 18.20 25.02
CA SER A 95 52.15 19.50 25.71
C SER A 95 52.24 19.44 27.24
N PHE A 96 51.82 18.36 27.90
CA PHE A 96 51.77 18.31 29.38
C PHE A 96 52.66 17.25 30.06
N PHE A 97 53.25 16.30 29.33
CA PHE A 97 53.99 15.21 29.96
C PHE A 97 55.25 14.80 29.19
N ARG A 98 56.38 15.47 29.46
CA ARG A 98 57.73 14.85 29.30
C ARG A 98 57.92 13.59 30.17
N GLN A 99 56.93 13.23 30.99
CA GLN A 99 56.94 12.10 31.93
C GLN A 99 56.09 10.89 31.51
N ARG A 100 55.32 10.93 30.40
CA ARG A 100 54.69 9.69 29.90
C ARG A 100 55.75 8.85 29.20
N ARG A 101 55.91 7.60 29.64
CA ARG A 101 56.74 6.60 28.93
C ARG A 101 56.24 6.53 27.49
N GLY A 102 57.15 6.52 26.51
CA GLY A 102 56.79 6.47 25.07
C GLY A 102 55.81 5.35 24.69
N GLY A 103 55.75 4.28 25.51
CA GLY A 103 54.74 3.22 25.40
C GLY A 103 53.29 3.68 25.48
N ASP A 104 52.96 4.68 26.32
CA ASP A 104 51.58 5.16 26.49
C ASP A 104 51.06 5.86 25.22
N ILE A 105 51.93 6.63 24.56
CA ILE A 105 51.59 7.33 23.32
C ILE A 105 51.43 6.33 22.18
N TYR A 106 52.28 5.31 22.13
CA TYR A 106 52.16 4.24 21.14
C TYR A 106 50.83 3.49 21.27
N LEU A 107 50.44 3.11 22.49
CA LEU A 107 49.16 2.45 22.76
C LEU A 107 47.96 3.33 22.38
N LEU A 108 48.02 4.65 22.66
CA LEU A 108 46.97 5.58 22.24
C LEU A 108 46.87 5.71 20.71
N LYS A 109 48.00 5.71 20.01
CA LYS A 109 48.03 5.73 18.53
C LYS A 109 47.46 4.45 17.95
N GLN A 110 47.83 3.28 18.50
CA GLN A 110 47.25 2.00 18.10
C GLN A 110 45.72 2.01 18.27
N LYS A 111 45.23 2.44 19.44
CA LYS A 111 43.80 2.57 19.71
C LYS A 111 43.10 3.57 18.79
N LEU A 112 43.78 4.66 18.40
CA LEU A 112 43.26 5.61 17.43
C LEU A 112 43.07 4.96 16.06
N GLU A 113 44.04 4.20 15.58
CA GLU A 113 43.92 3.47 14.30
C GLU A 113 42.82 2.40 14.35
N GLU A 114 42.68 1.68 15.47
CA GLU A 114 41.58 0.74 15.68
C GLU A 114 40.20 1.43 15.63
N VAL A 115 40.06 2.60 16.27
CA VAL A 115 38.81 3.39 16.24
C VAL A 115 38.54 3.93 14.84
N LYS A 116 39.55 4.41 14.11
CA LYS A 116 39.39 4.85 12.72
C LYS A 116 38.91 3.73 11.81
N ALA A 117 39.56 2.56 11.89
CA ALA A 117 39.15 1.39 11.12
C ALA A 117 37.73 0.91 11.49
N SER A 118 37.34 1.06 12.76
CA SER A 118 35.95 0.79 13.19
C SER A 118 34.96 1.83 12.67
N ARG A 119 35.34 3.10 12.62
CA ARG A 119 34.50 4.18 12.08
C ARG A 119 34.27 3.98 10.59
N GLU A 120 35.33 3.73 9.81
CA GLU A 120 35.24 3.49 8.38
C GLU A 120 34.32 2.30 8.04
N ARG A 121 34.45 1.19 8.78
CA ARG A 121 33.50 0.06 8.66
C ARG A 121 32.06 0.45 8.99
N SER A 122 31.86 1.27 10.02
CA SER A 122 30.51 1.71 10.42
C SER A 122 29.92 2.73 9.43
N GLU A 123 30.75 3.56 8.81
CA GLU A 123 30.37 4.48 7.74
C GLU A 123 29.93 3.72 6.48
N GLN A 124 30.66 2.65 6.12
CA GLN A 124 30.26 1.76 5.03
C GLN A 124 28.92 1.08 5.32
N ILE A 125 28.76 0.49 6.51
CA ILE A 125 27.49 -0.13 6.94
C ILE A 125 26.35 0.88 6.90
N LEU A 126 26.56 2.11 7.38
CA LEU A 126 25.56 3.16 7.32
C LEU A 126 25.20 3.55 5.88
N SER A 127 26.18 3.59 4.98
CA SER A 127 25.95 3.86 3.56
C SER A 127 25.08 2.77 2.92
N ASP A 128 25.43 1.50 3.16
CA ASP A 128 24.70 0.35 2.63
C ASP A 128 23.27 0.28 3.18
N LEU A 129 23.10 0.47 4.50
CA LEU A 129 21.80 0.54 5.15
C LEU A 129 20.93 1.67 4.61
N ARG A 130 21.51 2.84 4.30
CA ARG A 130 20.76 3.95 3.69
C ARG A 130 20.25 3.57 2.30
N ALA A 131 21.09 2.97 1.47
CA ALA A 131 20.69 2.55 0.13
C ALA A 131 19.57 1.50 0.17
N GLU A 132 19.73 0.47 1.01
CA GLU A 132 18.72 -0.56 1.22
C GLU A 132 17.41 0.03 1.76
N MET A 133 17.50 0.98 2.69
CA MET A 133 16.34 1.63 3.28
C MET A 133 15.50 2.38 2.26
N GLU A 134 16.13 3.09 1.32
CA GLU A 134 15.40 3.80 0.28
C GLU A 134 14.64 2.83 -0.64
N VAL A 135 15.20 1.66 -0.94
CA VAL A 135 14.49 0.60 -1.68
C VAL A 135 13.28 0.08 -0.88
N ILE A 136 13.46 -0.18 0.42
CA ILE A 136 12.38 -0.64 1.31
C ILE A 136 11.26 0.40 1.39
N LYS A 137 11.60 1.70 1.52
CA LYS A 137 10.64 2.80 1.53
C LYS A 137 9.83 2.84 0.24
N MET A 138 10.50 2.83 -0.91
CA MET A 138 9.84 2.87 -2.22
C MET A 138 8.87 1.69 -2.39
N PHE A 139 9.33 0.47 -2.05
CA PHE A 139 8.51 -0.74 -2.16
C PHE A 139 7.29 -0.70 -1.23
N ARG A 140 7.51 -0.43 0.07
CA ARG A 140 6.43 -0.41 1.07
C ARG A 140 5.45 0.72 0.83
N PHE A 141 5.93 1.90 0.45
CA PHE A 141 5.08 3.04 0.14
C PHE A 141 4.18 2.72 -1.06
N ARG A 142 4.76 2.23 -2.16
CA ARG A 142 4.00 1.85 -3.35
C ARG A 142 2.95 0.79 -3.01
N SER A 143 3.37 -0.30 -2.38
CA SER A 143 2.47 -1.42 -2.03
C SER A 143 1.37 -0.99 -1.04
N GLY A 144 1.72 -0.22 0.00
CA GLY A 144 0.77 0.26 1.00
C GLY A 144 -0.26 1.23 0.41
N MET A 145 0.19 2.22 -0.37
CA MET A 145 -0.71 3.18 -1.01
C MET A 145 -1.60 2.55 -2.07
N GLN A 146 -1.04 1.65 -2.89
CA GLN A 146 -1.81 0.87 -3.86
C GLN A 146 -2.88 0.05 -3.15
N GLY A 147 -2.53 -0.69 -2.09
CA GLY A 147 -3.49 -1.47 -1.33
C GLY A 147 -4.59 -0.65 -0.67
N ILE A 148 -4.28 0.56 -0.16
CA ILE A 148 -5.29 1.49 0.34
C ILE A 148 -6.25 1.89 -0.78
N ALA A 149 -5.73 2.25 -1.95
CA ALA A 149 -6.55 2.63 -3.10
C ALA A 149 -7.46 1.47 -3.54
N ASP A 150 -6.92 0.26 -3.65
CA ASP A 150 -7.66 -0.95 -4.04
C ASP A 150 -8.78 -1.24 -3.03
N ALA A 151 -8.49 -1.14 -1.72
CA ALA A 151 -9.51 -1.32 -0.66
C ALA A 151 -10.67 -0.31 -0.78
N TYR A 152 -10.37 0.95 -1.10
CA TYR A 152 -11.42 1.95 -1.36
C TYR A 152 -12.22 1.64 -2.62
N GLN A 153 -11.58 1.20 -3.70
CA GLN A 153 -12.28 0.83 -4.93
C GLN A 153 -13.21 -0.38 -4.71
N ASP A 154 -12.75 -1.40 -4.01
CA ASP A 154 -13.54 -2.58 -3.64
C ASP A 154 -14.76 -2.21 -2.80
N PHE A 155 -14.55 -1.35 -1.81
CA PHE A 155 -15.63 -0.85 -0.97
C PHE A 155 -16.63 0.00 -1.78
N ALA A 156 -16.14 0.91 -2.63
CA ALA A 156 -16.98 1.74 -3.48
C ALA A 156 -17.85 0.91 -4.44
N ARG A 157 -17.26 -0.11 -5.08
CA ARG A 157 -18.00 -1.06 -5.94
C ARG A 157 -19.10 -1.79 -5.17
N SER A 158 -18.78 -2.25 -3.96
CA SER A 158 -19.75 -2.90 -3.08
C SER A 158 -20.90 -1.95 -2.70
N CYS A 159 -20.58 -0.72 -2.28
CA CYS A 159 -21.56 0.32 -1.98
C CYS A 159 -22.47 0.61 -3.17
N GLN A 160 -21.91 0.78 -4.37
CA GLN A 160 -22.68 1.02 -5.58
C GLN A 160 -23.69 -0.10 -5.83
N ALA A 161 -23.27 -1.36 -5.73
CA ALA A 161 -24.15 -2.50 -5.93
C ALA A 161 -25.28 -2.54 -4.87
N ILE A 162 -24.93 -2.35 -3.58
CA ILE A 162 -25.90 -2.36 -2.47
C ILE A 162 -26.94 -1.25 -2.63
N PHE A 163 -26.51 -0.01 -2.85
CA PHE A 163 -27.43 1.12 -2.93
C PHE A 163 -28.19 1.20 -4.27
N SER A 164 -27.69 0.55 -5.32
CA SER A 164 -28.48 0.33 -6.55
C SER A 164 -29.60 -0.67 -6.30
N CYS A 165 -29.31 -1.80 -5.64
CA CYS A 165 -30.33 -2.77 -5.23
C CYS A 165 -31.35 -2.14 -4.27
N GLN A 166 -30.90 -1.32 -3.30
CA GLN A 166 -31.80 -0.61 -2.40
C GLN A 166 -32.77 0.29 -3.17
N ARG A 167 -32.27 1.01 -4.19
CA ARG A 167 -33.12 1.85 -5.04
C ARG A 167 -34.17 1.03 -5.78
N GLU A 168 -33.77 -0.10 -6.36
CA GLU A 168 -34.69 -1.00 -7.07
C GLU A 168 -35.81 -1.54 -6.16
N ILE A 169 -35.50 -1.93 -4.92
CA ILE A 169 -36.53 -2.41 -4.00
C ILE A 169 -37.43 -1.29 -3.49
N ILE A 170 -36.93 -0.06 -3.35
CA ILE A 170 -37.74 1.11 -2.95
C ILE A 170 -38.83 1.41 -4.00
N GLU A 171 -38.52 1.24 -5.28
CA GLU A 171 -39.50 1.40 -6.37
C GLU A 171 -40.65 0.37 -6.32
N MET A 172 -40.55 -0.67 -5.47
CA MET A 172 -41.64 -1.61 -5.23
C MET A 172 -42.72 -1.05 -4.29
N VAL A 173 -42.47 0.06 -3.59
CA VAL A 173 -43.52 0.75 -2.83
C VAL A 173 -44.42 1.50 -3.82
N PRO A 174 -45.72 1.17 -3.91
CA PRO A 174 -46.59 1.77 -4.91
C PRO A 174 -46.76 3.28 -4.71
N ALA A 175 -46.46 4.07 -5.75
CA ALA A 175 -46.77 5.49 -5.80
C ALA A 175 -48.26 5.70 -6.12
N VAL A 176 -49.11 5.57 -5.10
CA VAL A 176 -50.57 5.67 -5.26
C VAL A 176 -50.99 7.14 -5.43
N SER A 177 -51.64 7.47 -6.55
CA SER A 177 -52.25 8.78 -6.78
C SER A 177 -53.77 8.77 -6.66
N ASN A 178 -54.43 7.72 -7.17
CA ASN A 178 -55.89 7.63 -7.31
C ASN A 178 -56.51 6.28 -6.90
N GLN A 179 -55.74 5.36 -6.32
CA GLN A 179 -56.24 4.05 -5.88
C GLN A 179 -56.62 4.07 -4.40
N ASP A 180 -57.63 3.29 -4.02
CA ASP A 180 -57.95 3.08 -2.61
C ASP A 180 -56.94 2.10 -1.99
N VAL A 181 -56.02 2.64 -1.19
CA VAL A 181 -54.94 1.90 -0.53
C VAL A 181 -55.47 0.75 0.34
N ARG A 182 -56.71 0.85 0.86
CA ARG A 182 -57.32 -0.19 1.70
C ARG A 182 -57.58 -1.51 0.97
N HIS A 183 -57.72 -1.45 -0.35
CA HIS A 183 -58.00 -2.61 -1.20
C HIS A 183 -56.78 -3.04 -2.03
N MET A 184 -55.64 -2.37 -1.87
CA MET A 184 -54.44 -2.66 -2.63
C MET A 184 -53.75 -3.90 -2.06
N ILE A 185 -53.58 -4.93 -2.90
CA ILE A 185 -52.84 -6.14 -2.53
C ILE A 185 -51.40 -5.97 -2.96
N TYR A 186 -50.49 -5.90 -1.98
CA TYR A 186 -49.06 -5.88 -2.25
C TYR A 186 -48.55 -7.25 -2.72
N ARG A 187 -47.79 -7.29 -3.83
CA ARG A 187 -47.24 -8.51 -4.43
C ARG A 187 -45.72 -8.44 -4.67
N GLY A 188 -45.03 -7.47 -4.06
CA GLY A 188 -43.61 -7.22 -4.32
C GLY A 188 -42.65 -8.17 -3.59
N SER A 189 -43.07 -8.83 -2.52
CA SER A 189 -42.20 -9.62 -1.64
C SER A 189 -41.34 -10.70 -2.30
N PRO A 190 -41.81 -11.46 -3.31
CA PRO A 190 -40.94 -12.42 -4.00
C PRO A 190 -39.84 -11.72 -4.80
N VAL A 191 -40.15 -10.56 -5.39
CA VAL A 191 -39.22 -9.80 -6.23
C VAL A 191 -38.14 -9.14 -5.39
N THR A 192 -38.53 -8.45 -4.32
CA THR A 192 -37.58 -7.74 -3.44
C THR A 192 -36.60 -8.72 -2.80
N ARG A 193 -37.10 -9.87 -2.32
CA ARG A 193 -36.27 -10.96 -1.77
C ARG A 193 -35.29 -11.53 -2.79
N ASP A 194 -35.75 -11.79 -4.01
CA ASP A 194 -34.89 -12.29 -5.09
C ASP A 194 -33.78 -11.28 -5.43
N ARG A 195 -34.08 -9.98 -5.45
CA ARG A 195 -33.07 -8.93 -5.69
C ARG A 195 -31.99 -8.92 -4.61
N VAL A 196 -32.37 -8.98 -3.33
CA VAL A 196 -31.40 -9.02 -2.21
C VAL A 196 -30.56 -10.30 -2.27
N GLU A 197 -31.17 -11.44 -2.55
CA GLU A 197 -30.46 -12.72 -2.63
C GLU A 197 -29.52 -12.79 -3.85
N ASN A 198 -29.92 -12.23 -5.00
CA ASN A 198 -29.05 -12.09 -6.16
C ASN A 198 -27.84 -11.19 -5.85
N LEU A 199 -28.04 -10.08 -5.14
CA LEU A 199 -26.94 -9.21 -4.69
C LEU A 199 -26.00 -9.95 -3.73
N ARG A 200 -26.54 -10.69 -2.75
CA ARG A 200 -25.75 -11.48 -1.81
C ARG A 200 -24.83 -12.44 -2.55
N ARG A 201 -25.37 -13.16 -3.54
CA ARG A 201 -24.60 -14.08 -4.39
C ARG A 201 -23.53 -13.36 -5.20
N SER A 202 -23.83 -12.20 -5.79
CA SER A 202 -22.86 -11.45 -6.61
C SER A 202 -21.69 -10.89 -5.80
N LEU A 203 -21.95 -10.47 -4.55
CA LEU A 203 -20.92 -9.95 -3.65
C LEU A 203 -20.05 -11.04 -3.00
N GLN A 204 -20.51 -12.29 -2.98
CA GLN A 204 -19.74 -13.45 -2.47
C GLN A 204 -18.73 -13.97 -3.50
N HIS A 205 -19.09 -14.02 -4.78
CA HIS A 205 -18.22 -14.55 -5.84
C HIS A 205 -17.15 -13.57 -6.30
N GLY A 206 -17.03 -12.42 -5.62
CA GLY A 206 -16.33 -11.25 -6.13
C GLY A 206 -17.08 -10.66 -7.32
N LEU A 207 -17.18 -9.34 -7.37
CA LEU A 207 -17.61 -8.66 -8.59
C LEU A 207 -16.50 -8.81 -9.64
N THR A 208 -16.37 -9.99 -10.24
CA THR A 208 -15.55 -10.24 -11.44
C THR A 208 -16.26 -9.60 -12.63
N VAL A 209 -16.42 -8.28 -12.58
CA VAL A 209 -16.66 -7.49 -13.77
C VAL A 209 -15.27 -7.20 -14.32
N SER A 210 -14.91 -7.96 -15.36
CA SER A 210 -13.75 -7.80 -16.23
C SER A 210 -13.18 -6.37 -16.25
N GLU A 211 -12.00 -6.20 -15.67
CA GLU A 211 -11.11 -5.07 -15.89
C GLU A 211 -10.54 -5.13 -17.32
N ASN A 212 -11.38 -4.87 -18.33
CA ASN A 212 -10.94 -4.57 -19.70
C ASN A 212 -11.39 -3.19 -20.17
N ASN A 213 -11.95 -2.36 -19.28
CA ASN A 213 -12.26 -0.98 -19.61
C ASN A 213 -11.09 -0.08 -19.21
N SER A 214 -10.12 -0.06 -20.13
CA SER A 214 -9.33 1.12 -20.48
C SER A 214 -10.15 2.40 -20.25
N TRP A 215 -9.52 3.37 -19.59
CA TRP A 215 -10.03 4.68 -19.20
C TRP A 215 -10.42 5.58 -20.39
N SER A 216 -11.30 5.12 -21.28
CA SER A 216 -11.63 5.88 -22.49
C SER A 216 -13.08 5.84 -22.99
N ASN A 217 -14.02 5.01 -22.49
CA ASN A 217 -15.36 4.93 -23.12
C ASN A 217 -16.56 4.67 -22.18
N ILE A 218 -16.81 5.48 -21.15
CA ILE A 218 -18.13 5.50 -20.48
C ILE A 218 -18.76 6.88 -20.61
N ALA A 219 -19.37 7.11 -21.77
CA ALA A 219 -20.48 8.04 -21.89
C ALA A 219 -21.64 7.48 -21.07
N VAL A 220 -21.91 8.10 -19.92
CA VAL A 220 -23.04 7.79 -19.05
C VAL A 220 -24.33 8.16 -19.78
N SER A 221 -24.97 7.17 -20.40
CA SER A 221 -26.34 7.24 -20.91
C SER A 221 -27.33 7.04 -19.75
N ALA A 222 -27.39 7.99 -18.82
CA ALA A 222 -28.48 8.08 -17.84
C ALA A 222 -29.56 9.04 -18.37
N PRO A 223 -30.87 8.73 -18.24
CA PRO A 223 -31.93 9.59 -18.71
C PRO A 223 -31.91 10.92 -17.92
N ARG A 224 -31.60 12.02 -18.62
CA ARG A 224 -31.49 13.38 -18.08
C ARG A 224 -32.83 13.85 -17.48
N ARG A 225 -32.83 14.26 -16.20
CA ARG A 225 -33.85 15.16 -15.64
C ARG A 225 -33.67 16.57 -16.19
N ARG A 226 -34.79 17.27 -16.42
CA ARG A 226 -34.95 18.46 -17.30
C ARG A 226 -34.48 19.80 -16.72
N SER A 227 -33.62 19.86 -15.69
CA SER A 227 -33.39 21.14 -14.99
C SER A 227 -32.05 21.28 -14.26
N GLU A 228 -30.93 21.17 -14.96
CA GLU A 228 -29.63 21.54 -14.37
C GLU A 228 -28.73 22.35 -15.33
N PRO A 229 -28.04 23.43 -14.84
CA PRO A 229 -27.25 24.32 -15.68
C PRO A 229 -25.94 23.66 -16.14
N LYS A 230 -25.59 23.85 -17.42
CA LYS A 230 -24.36 23.32 -18.02
C LYS A 230 -23.14 24.08 -17.50
N PHE A 231 -22.34 23.46 -16.63
CA PHE A 231 -20.95 23.85 -16.43
C PHE A 231 -20.05 23.10 -17.41
N HIS A 232 -19.49 23.83 -18.37
CA HIS A 232 -18.40 23.39 -19.24
C HIS A 232 -17.11 23.29 -18.40
N VAL A 233 -16.53 22.10 -18.28
CA VAL A 233 -15.15 21.94 -17.78
C VAL A 233 -14.32 21.27 -18.87
N TYR A 234 -13.27 21.98 -19.24
CA TYR A 234 -12.25 21.67 -20.25
C TYR A 234 -11.55 20.34 -19.96
N GLN A 235 -11.41 19.49 -20.97
CA GLN A 235 -10.45 18.38 -21.01
C GLN A 235 -9.05 18.96 -21.12
N SER A 236 -8.17 18.63 -20.16
CA SER A 236 -6.73 18.84 -20.28
C SER A 236 -6.00 17.52 -20.11
N TYR A 237 -5.18 17.20 -21.12
CA TYR A 237 -4.34 16.02 -21.23
C TYR A 237 -3.25 16.04 -20.15
N ASN A 238 -3.31 15.11 -19.18
CA ASN A 238 -2.24 14.95 -18.19
C ASN A 238 -1.14 14.02 -18.71
N ASN A 239 -0.15 14.65 -19.35
CA ASN A 239 1.22 14.16 -19.47
C ASN A 239 1.83 14.04 -18.07
N SER A 240 1.93 12.83 -17.51
CA SER A 240 2.73 12.63 -16.30
C SER A 240 4.21 12.64 -16.67
N PRO A 241 5.05 13.46 -16.01
CA PRO A 241 6.48 13.49 -16.28
C PRO A 241 7.15 12.19 -15.78
N PRO A 242 8.22 11.71 -16.42
CA PRO A 242 8.94 10.54 -15.97
C PRO A 242 9.66 10.84 -14.63
N PRO A 243 9.93 9.82 -13.79
CA PRO A 243 10.57 10.00 -12.49
C PRO A 243 12.02 10.50 -12.66
N PRO A 244 12.58 11.22 -11.66
CA PRO A 244 13.85 11.93 -11.78
C PRO A 244 15.04 11.00 -11.58
N TYR A 245 15.17 9.94 -12.37
CA TYR A 245 16.38 9.09 -12.46
C TYR A 245 16.62 8.52 -13.87
N ALA A 246 15.93 9.03 -14.90
CA ALA A 246 16.25 8.70 -16.28
C ALA A 246 17.56 9.38 -16.69
N ALA A 247 18.63 8.59 -16.64
CA ALA A 247 20.00 8.82 -17.07
C ALA A 247 20.26 10.11 -17.86
N ALA A 248 21.06 10.99 -17.26
CA ALA A 248 21.87 11.98 -17.96
C ALA A 248 22.94 11.26 -18.80
N SER A 249 22.52 10.59 -19.88
CA SER A 249 23.43 10.14 -20.94
C SER A 249 23.70 11.34 -21.83
N ARG A 250 24.76 12.07 -21.50
CA ARG A 250 25.30 13.17 -22.31
C ARG A 250 25.57 12.66 -23.73
N ASN A 251 25.01 13.40 -24.69
CA ASN A 251 25.40 13.42 -26.09
C ASN A 251 26.94 13.50 -26.22
N ILE A 252 27.55 12.37 -26.60
CA ILE A 252 28.86 12.35 -27.27
C ILE A 252 28.69 11.47 -28.50
N SER A 253 28.66 12.14 -29.64
CA SER A 253 28.73 11.60 -30.99
C SER A 253 30.10 10.95 -31.25
N LEU A 254 30.15 9.68 -31.69
CA LEU A 254 31.09 9.11 -32.69
C LEU A 254 30.74 7.61 -32.94
N PRO A 255 31.21 6.96 -34.03
CA PRO A 255 30.36 6.32 -35.02
C PRO A 255 30.36 4.79 -34.98
N GLU A 256 29.20 4.24 -35.37
CA GLU A 256 28.99 3.11 -36.27
C GLU A 256 30.09 2.01 -36.32
N TYR A 257 29.86 0.92 -35.59
CA TYR A 257 30.40 -0.40 -35.95
C TYR A 257 29.29 -1.46 -35.84
N GLN A 258 29.20 -2.23 -36.92
CA GLN A 258 28.20 -3.26 -37.20
C GLN A 258 28.42 -4.54 -36.40
N ALA A 259 27.28 -5.13 -36.03
CA ALA A 259 26.93 -6.56 -36.00
C ALA A 259 27.91 -7.59 -35.41
N GLU A 260 27.45 -8.28 -34.37
CA GLU A 260 27.17 -9.72 -34.47
C GLU A 260 26.26 -10.17 -33.32
N SER A 261 25.08 -10.68 -33.68
CA SER A 261 24.10 -11.27 -32.78
C SER A 261 24.51 -12.69 -32.43
N ILE A 262 24.80 -12.95 -31.15
CA ILE A 262 24.94 -14.32 -30.63
C ILE A 262 23.69 -14.65 -29.81
N ASP A 263 22.92 -15.54 -30.39
CA ASP A 263 21.75 -16.22 -29.85
C ASP A 263 22.17 -17.11 -28.66
N TYR A 264 21.58 -16.89 -27.49
CA TYR A 264 21.68 -17.84 -26.37
C TYR A 264 20.28 -18.17 -25.87
N GLN A 265 19.84 -19.36 -26.29
CA GLN A 265 18.78 -20.12 -25.65
C GLN A 265 19.15 -20.36 -24.18
N VAL A 266 18.29 -19.95 -23.25
CA VAL A 266 18.37 -20.40 -21.86
C VAL A 266 17.20 -21.32 -21.60
N GLU A 267 17.54 -22.57 -21.34
CA GLU A 267 16.65 -23.66 -20.98
C GLU A 267 15.86 -23.38 -19.70
N ASN A 268 14.64 -23.91 -19.68
CA ASN A 268 13.66 -23.85 -18.62
C ASN A 268 14.23 -24.31 -17.27
N ALA A 269 14.31 -23.40 -16.29
CA ALA A 269 14.48 -23.75 -14.89
C ALA A 269 13.10 -23.83 -14.21
N GLU A 270 12.74 -25.03 -13.75
CA GLU A 270 11.50 -25.35 -13.04
C GLU A 270 11.32 -24.48 -11.78
N LEU A 271 10.18 -23.79 -11.71
CA LEU A 271 9.72 -23.05 -10.53
C LEU A 271 9.25 -24.03 -9.44
N GLN A 272 10.09 -24.31 -8.44
CA GLN A 272 9.62 -24.91 -7.20
C GLN A 272 8.90 -23.86 -6.34
N THR A 273 7.61 -24.11 -6.10
CA THR A 273 6.75 -23.28 -5.26
C THR A 273 6.80 -23.77 -3.82
N CYS A 274 6.87 -22.83 -2.86
CA CYS A 274 6.78 -23.16 -1.43
C CYS A 274 5.33 -23.52 -1.07
N SER A 275 5.12 -24.76 -0.61
CA SER A 275 3.81 -25.31 -0.21
C SER A 275 3.17 -24.62 1.00
N HIS A 276 3.89 -23.72 1.69
CA HIS A 276 3.43 -23.11 2.93
C HIS A 276 3.11 -21.59 2.81
N CYS A 277 3.57 -20.91 1.76
CA CYS A 277 3.35 -19.46 1.61
C CYS A 277 3.08 -18.96 0.18
N GLY A 278 3.11 -19.82 -0.85
CA GLY A 278 2.69 -19.46 -2.21
C GLY A 278 3.55 -18.40 -2.93
N GLN A 279 4.69 -18.00 -2.35
CA GLN A 279 5.59 -17.02 -2.96
C GLN A 279 6.72 -17.72 -3.72
N SER A 280 6.90 -17.34 -4.99
CA SER A 280 8.03 -17.70 -5.83
C SER A 280 9.25 -16.85 -5.46
N VAL A 281 10.30 -17.50 -4.93
CA VAL A 281 11.56 -16.84 -4.58
C VAL A 281 12.53 -16.99 -5.75
N GLN A 282 12.84 -15.89 -6.44
CA GLN A 282 13.99 -15.83 -7.35
C GLN A 282 15.27 -15.85 -6.51
N HIS A 283 15.98 -16.98 -6.48
CA HIS A 283 17.33 -17.05 -5.94
C HIS A 283 18.30 -16.38 -6.92
N LEU A 284 18.83 -15.21 -6.57
CA LEU A 284 20.03 -14.67 -7.22
C LEU A 284 21.29 -15.41 -6.71
N PRO A 285 22.28 -15.69 -7.58
CA PRO A 285 23.46 -16.48 -7.23
C PRO A 285 24.40 -15.72 -6.29
N ASN A 286 24.88 -16.46 -5.29
CA ASN A 286 25.71 -16.00 -4.19
C ASN A 286 27.19 -15.87 -4.67
N TYR A 287 27.69 -14.65 -4.90
CA TYR A 287 29.10 -14.42 -5.22
C TYR A 287 29.96 -14.45 -3.95
N ASN A 288 30.65 -15.57 -3.73
CA ASN A 288 31.76 -15.70 -2.78
C ASN A 288 33.01 -14.99 -3.34
N LEU A 289 33.37 -13.81 -2.82
CA LEU A 289 34.70 -13.24 -3.00
C LEU A 289 35.64 -13.77 -1.91
N LYS A 290 36.47 -14.75 -2.27
CA LYS A 290 37.66 -15.13 -1.51
C LYS A 290 38.75 -14.09 -1.74
N HIS A 291 39.23 -13.48 -0.66
CA HIS A 291 40.43 -12.65 -0.64
C HIS A 291 41.66 -13.47 -1.06
N THR A 292 42.35 -13.01 -2.11
CA THR A 292 43.74 -13.40 -2.38
C THR A 292 44.65 -12.26 -1.95
N VAL A 293 45.41 -12.49 -0.89
CA VAL A 293 46.51 -11.65 -0.42
C VAL A 293 47.73 -11.99 -1.27
N ILE A 294 48.29 -11.02 -1.99
CA ILE A 294 49.64 -11.10 -2.56
C ILE A 294 50.49 -10.06 -1.83
N THR A 295 51.33 -10.55 -0.93
CA THR A 295 52.46 -9.82 -0.33
C THR A 295 53.63 -9.85 -1.33
N GLY A 296 54.08 -8.67 -1.76
CA GLY A 296 55.35 -8.48 -2.47
C GLY A 296 56.19 -7.45 -1.73
N ASN A 297 57.40 -7.86 -1.32
CA ASN A 297 58.29 -7.19 -0.38
C ASN A 297 58.81 -5.82 -0.84
N VAL A 298 59.06 -4.98 0.17
CA VAL A 298 59.94 -3.79 0.14
C VAL A 298 61.39 -4.24 0.34
N ILE A 299 62.27 -3.92 -0.62
CA ILE A 299 63.49 -3.07 -0.55
C ILE A 299 63.76 -2.66 -2.00
#